data_AF-A0A2D7HIX2-F1
#
_entry.id   AF-A0A2D7HIX2-F1
#
_cell.length_a   1.000
_cell.length_b   1.000
_cell.length_c   1.000
_cell.angle_alpha   90.00
_cell.angle_beta   90.00
_cell.angle_gamma   90.00
#
_symmetry.space_group_name_H-M   'P 1'
#
loop_
_entity.id
_entity.type
_entity.pdbx_description
1 polymer ?
#
loop_
_entity_poly.entity_id
_entity_poly.type
_entity_poly.pdbx_seq_one_letter_code
_entity_poly.pdbx_strand_id
1 'polypeptide(L)' 'SVKTVETLMGFYVKEHNCRLPHSAFRGQTPDEMYFGKGVDVPETLEASRQKARQERIETNRKRTCRACERPVAIAS' A
#
# COMPACT_ATOMS: atom_id res chain seq x y z
N SER A 1 -5.79 36.10 -6.38
CA SER A 1 -7.09 36.47 -6.98
C SER A 1 -7.97 35.23 -7.02
N VAL A 2 -9.26 35.36 -7.36
CA VAL A 2 -10.16 34.20 -7.53
C VAL A 2 -9.57 33.17 -8.51
N LYS A 3 -9.01 33.65 -9.63
CA LYS A 3 -8.31 32.82 -10.64
C LYS A 3 -7.17 31.97 -10.07
N THR A 4 -6.43 32.49 -9.09
CA THR A 4 -5.35 31.72 -8.43
C THR A 4 -5.91 30.55 -7.65
N VAL A 5 -6.99 30.77 -6.90
CA VAL A 5 -7.64 29.74 -6.09
C VAL A 5 -8.23 28.65 -6.97
N GLU A 6 -8.91 29.02 -8.07
CA GLU A 6 -9.45 28.08 -9.04
C GLU A 6 -8.36 27.17 -9.63
N THR A 7 -7.21 27.75 -9.98
CA THR A 7 -6.06 27.00 -10.50
C THR A 7 -5.55 25.98 -9.48
N LEU A 8 -5.35 26.42 -8.23
CA LEU A 8 -4.83 25.55 -7.17
C LEU A 8 -5.83 24.45 -6.80
N MET A 9 -7.13 24.77 -6.77
CA MET A 9 -8.16 23.80 -6.46
C MET A 9 -8.32 22.77 -7.57
N GLY A 10 -8.28 23.18 -8.84
CA GLY A 10 -8.30 22.26 -9.97
C GLY A 10 -7.10 21.30 -9.95
N PHE A 11 -5.91 21.80 -9.60
CA PHE A 11 -4.74 20.96 -9.38
C PHE A 11 -4.94 19.97 -8.23
N TYR A 12 -5.37 20.45 -7.06
CA TYR A 12 -5.57 19.61 -5.88
C TYR A 12 -6.57 18.47 -6.14
N VAL A 13 -7.75 18.79 -6.69
CA VAL A 13 -8.79 17.78 -6.97
C VAL A 13 -8.25 16.71 -7.90
N LYS A 14 -7.53 17.11 -8.96
CA LYS A 14 -6.94 16.17 -9.90
C LYS A 14 -5.89 15.27 -9.23
N GLU A 15 -4.95 15.84 -8.49
CA GLU A 15 -3.90 15.05 -7.84
C GLU A 15 -4.47 14.12 -6.75
N HIS A 16 -5.41 14.62 -5.94
CA HIS A 16 -6.05 13.84 -4.89
C HIS A 16 -6.79 12.63 -5.47
N ASN A 17 -7.58 12.84 -6.52
CA ASN A 17 -8.42 11.80 -7.09
C ASN A 17 -7.63 10.80 -7.93
N CYS A 18 -6.64 11.26 -8.71
CA CYS A 18 -5.94 10.41 -9.66
C CYS A 18 -4.64 9.78 -9.14
N ARG A 19 -4.03 10.33 -8.08
CA ARG A 19 -2.66 9.93 -7.67
C ARG A 19 -2.50 9.54 -6.21
N LEU A 20 -3.37 10.00 -5.31
CA LEU A 20 -3.21 9.73 -3.89
C LEU A 20 -3.99 8.49 -3.47
N PRO A 21 -3.34 7.35 -3.21
CA PRO A 21 -4.01 6.16 -2.73
C PRO A 21 -4.51 6.38 -1.30
N HIS A 22 -5.68 5.82 -1.00
CA HIS A 22 -6.34 5.98 0.28
C HIS A 22 -6.46 4.64 1.03
N SER A 23 -6.19 4.64 2.33
CA SER A 23 -6.21 3.42 3.16
C SER A 23 -7.61 2.78 3.23
N ALA A 24 -8.66 3.60 3.31
CA ALA A 24 -10.05 3.13 3.27
C ALA A 24 -10.39 2.41 1.95
N PHE A 25 -9.66 2.70 0.87
CA PHE A 25 -9.83 2.08 -0.45
C PHE A 25 -8.78 1.00 -0.69
N ARG A 26 -8.19 0.46 0.39
CA ARG A 26 -7.18 -0.60 0.35
C ARG A 26 -6.00 -0.27 -0.57
N GLY A 27 -5.61 1.00 -0.64
CA GLY A 27 -4.50 1.47 -1.46
C GLY A 27 -4.87 1.91 -2.87
N GLN A 28 -6.16 1.91 -3.23
CA GLN A 28 -6.65 2.55 -4.44
C GLN A 28 -6.78 4.07 -4.26
N THR A 29 -6.65 4.80 -5.36
CA THR A 29 -7.05 6.20 -5.48
C THR A 29 -8.58 6.34 -5.54
N PRO A 30 -9.15 7.52 -5.24
CA PRO A 30 -10.59 7.76 -5.44
C PRO A 30 -11.07 7.43 -6.85
N ASP A 31 -10.33 7.82 -7.90
CA ASP A 31 -10.71 7.52 -9.27
C ASP A 31 -10.71 6.01 -9.57
N GLU A 32 -9.69 5.30 -9.11
CA GLU A 32 -9.62 3.85 -9.27
C GLU A 32 -10.79 3.11 -8.62
N MET A 33 -11.22 3.57 -7.44
CA MET A 33 -12.37 2.99 -6.73
C MET A 33 -13.69 3.35 -7.40
N TYR A 34 -13.96 4.64 -7.63
CA TYR A 34 -15.28 5.09 -8.09
C TYR A 34 -15.51 4.85 -9.59
N PHE A 35 -14.46 4.88 -10.41
CA PHE A 35 -14.57 4.52 -11.83
C PHE A 35 -14.32 3.03 -12.10
N GLY A 36 -14.06 2.22 -11.07
CA GLY A 36 -13.84 0.77 -11.21
C GLY A 36 -12.58 0.41 -12.01
N LYS A 37 -11.57 1.29 -12.04
CA LYS A 37 -10.34 1.10 -12.84
C LYS A 37 -9.23 0.37 -12.09
N GLY A 38 -9.35 0.24 -10.76
CA GLY A 38 -8.30 -0.36 -9.92
C GLY A 38 -8.71 -1.65 -9.22
N VAL A 39 -9.61 -2.45 -9.80
CA VAL A 39 -10.17 -3.66 -9.16
C VAL A 39 -9.07 -4.59 -8.62
N ASP A 40 -7.97 -4.74 -9.35
CA ASP A 40 -6.88 -5.66 -9.01
C ASP A 40 -5.84 -5.04 -8.05
N VAL A 41 -5.91 -3.73 -7.78
CA VAL A 41 -4.91 -3.01 -6.96
C VAL A 41 -4.84 -3.58 -5.53
N PRO A 42 -5.96 -3.76 -4.80
CA PRO A 42 -5.90 -4.30 -3.44
C PRO A 42 -5.24 -5.68 -3.37
N GLU A 43 -5.58 -6.59 -4.29
CA GLU A 43 -5.03 -7.94 -4.31
C GLU A 43 -3.54 -7.94 -4.67
N THR A 44 -3.15 -7.12 -5.65
CA THR A 44 -1.75 -6.97 -6.07
C THR A 44 -0.88 -6.42 -4.92
N LEU A 45 -1.38 -5.42 -4.19
CA LEU A 45 -0.69 -4.86 -3.04
C LEU A 45 -0.57 -5.87 -1.88
N GLU A 46 -1.62 -6.64 -1.62
CA GLU A 46 -1.62 -7.69 -0.61
C GLU A 46 -0.58 -8.78 -0.94
N ALA A 47 -0.60 -9.29 -2.16
CA ALA A 47 0.37 -10.29 -2.63
C ALA A 47 1.81 -9.77 -2.54
N SER A 48 2.04 -8.51 -2.96
CA SER A 48 3.35 -7.85 -2.86
C SER A 48 3.82 -7.72 -1.41
N ARG A 49 2.91 -7.37 -0.49
CA ARG A 49 3.20 -7.28 0.94
C ARG A 49 3.58 -8.62 1.55
N GLN A 50 2.87 -9.69 1.19
CA GLN A 50 3.17 -11.05 1.67
C GLN A 50 4.54 -11.51 1.19
N LYS A 51 4.84 -11.29 -0.10
CA LYS A 51 6.16 -11.58 -0.69
C LYS A 51 7.28 -10.84 0.04
N ALA A 52 7.16 -9.52 0.21
CA ALA A 52 8.16 -8.71 0.90
C ALA A 52 8.36 -9.16 2.37
N ARG A 53 7.28 -9.57 3.05
CA ARG A 53 7.37 -10.12 4.41
C ARG A 53 8.16 -11.43 4.43
N GLN A 54 7.89 -12.34 3.49
CA GLN A 54 8.59 -13.62 3.38
C GLN A 54 10.09 -13.41 3.12
N GLU A 55 10.44 -12.56 2.15
CA GLU A 55 11.82 -12.20 1.83
C GLU A 55 12.55 -11.61 3.04
N ARG A 56 11.88 -10.75 3.82
CA ARG A 56 12.43 -10.19 5.05
C ARG A 56 12.67 -11.26 6.11
N ILE A 57 11.75 -12.19 6.30
CA ILE A 57 11.91 -13.30 7.26
C ILE A 57 13.08 -14.19 6.86
N GLU A 58 13.19 -14.57 5.59
CA GLU A 58 14.29 -15.39 5.08
C GLU A 58 15.64 -14.69 5.23
N THR A 59 15.71 -13.40 4.88
CA THR A 59 16.92 -12.59 5.04
C THR A 59 17.32 -12.50 6.51
N ASN A 60 16.37 -12.24 7.40
CA ASN A 60 16.63 -12.15 8.83
C ASN A 60 17.05 -13.50 9.43
N ARG A 61 16.50 -14.62 8.94
CA ARG A 61 16.89 -15.98 9.35
C ARG A 61 18.30 -16.37 8.88
N LYS A 62 18.69 -15.94 7.67
CA LYS A 62 20.05 -16.16 7.12
C LYS A 62 21.11 -15.34 7.83
N ARG A 63 20.73 -14.19 8.42
CA ARG A 63 21.60 -13.46 9.33
C ARG A 63 21.76 -14.28 10.60
N THR A 64 23.00 -14.46 11.06
CA THR A 64 23.32 -15.04 12.36
C THR A 64 22.83 -14.12 13.48
N CYS A 65 21.52 -14.14 13.73
CA CYS A 65 20.92 -13.49 14.88
C CYS A 65 21.21 -14.38 16.10
N ARG A 66 22.24 -14.03 16.89
CA ARG A 66 22.52 -14.70 18.18
C ARG A 66 21.32 -14.69 19.14
N ALA A 67 20.29 -13.88 18.88
CA ALA A 67 19.11 -13.67 19.73
C ALA A 67 17.81 -14.31 19.20
N CYS A 68 17.80 -14.90 18.01
CA CYS A 68 16.57 -15.40 17.39
C CYS A 68 16.48 -16.93 17.53
N GLU A 69 15.77 -17.41 18.54
CA GLU A 69 15.45 -18.84 18.65
C GLU A 69 14.45 -19.28 17.56
N ARG A 70 14.51 -20.55 17.15
CA ARG A 70 13.59 -21.10 16.13
C ARG A 70 12.17 -21.07 16.71
N PRO A 71 11.19 -20.42 16.06
CA PRO A 71 9.83 -20.38 16.59
C PRO A 71 9.30 -21.80 16.78
N VAL A 72 8.91 -22.14 18.01
CA VAL A 72 8.19 -23.38 18.30
C VAL A 72 6.77 -23.18 17.79
N ALA A 73 6.26 -24.15 17.02
CA ALA A 73 4.87 -24.12 16.59
C ALA A 73 3.98 -24.07 17.84
N ILE A 74 3.15 -23.03 17.95
CA ILE A 74 2.18 -22.93 19.04
C ILE A 74 1.15 -24.03 18.80
N ALA A 75 1.14 -25.04 19.67
CA ALA A 75 0.12 -26.09 19.66
C ALA A 75 -1.25 -25.44 19.93
N SER A 76 -2.25 -25.87 19.15
CA SER A 76 -3.64 -25.37 19.18
C SER A 76 -4.35 -25.65 20.50
#